data_AF-A0A7Z6RE24-F1
#
_entry.id   AF-A0A7Z6RE24-F1
#
_cell.length_a   1.000
_cell.length_b   1.000
_cell.length_c   1.000
_cell.angle_alpha   90.00
_cell.angle_beta   90.00
_cell.angle_gamma   90.00
#
_symmetry.space_group_name_H-M   'P 1'
#
loop_
_entity.id
_entity.type
_entity.pdbx_description
1 polymer ?
#
loop_
_entity_poly.entity_id
_entity_poly.type
_entity_poly.pdbx_seq_one_letter_code
_entity_poly.pdbx_strand_id
1 'polypeptide(L)' 'ENQFAPGSMLPKVEAAIAFVENKPEARAIITSLENIDNVLAENAGTQIVAN' A
#
# COMPACT_ATOMS: atom_id res chain seq x y z
N GLU A 1 13.45 -5.97 -12.43
CA GLU A 1 13.90 -4.57 -12.26
C GLU A 1 13.87 -4.19 -10.79
N ASN A 2 14.67 -3.22 -10.36
CA ASN A 2 14.75 -2.73 -8.97
C ASN A 2 13.88 -1.48 -8.79
N GLN A 3 12.57 -1.63 -8.91
CA GLN A 3 11.62 -0.51 -8.91
C GLN A 3 11.44 0.15 -7.53
N PHE A 4 11.72 -0.59 -6.45
CA PHE A 4 11.56 -0.11 -5.08
C PHE A 4 12.87 -0.17 -4.32
N ALA A 5 13.19 0.90 -3.59
CA ALA A 5 14.40 0.95 -2.78
C ALA A 5 14.33 -0.08 -1.64
N PRO A 6 15.36 -0.95 -1.48
CA PRO A 6 15.34 -2.05 -0.52
C PRO A 6 15.29 -1.59 0.95
N GLY A 7 15.86 -0.42 1.25
CA GLY A 7 15.87 0.14 2.61
C GLY A 7 14.61 0.90 3.00
N SER A 8 13.60 1.01 2.12
CA SER A 8 12.42 1.83 2.42
C SER A 8 11.13 1.30 1.80
N MET A 9 10.98 1.40 0.48
CA MET A 9 9.71 1.16 -0.19
C MET A 9 9.46 -0.32 -0.47
N LEU A 10 10.51 -1.09 -0.81
CA LEU A 10 10.38 -2.51 -1.10
C LEU A 10 9.72 -3.29 0.05
N PRO A 11 10.19 -3.20 1.32
CA PRO A 11 9.55 -3.94 2.40
C PRO A 11 8.11 -3.48 2.68
N LYS A 12 7.73 -2.24 2.32
CA LYS A 12 6.34 -1.76 2.46
C LYS A 12 5.42 -2.42 1.43
N VAL A 13 5.91 -2.54 0.19
CA VAL A 13 5.18 -3.20 -0.89
C VAL A 13 5.03 -4.70 -0.61
N GLU A 14 6.11 -5.37 -0.21
CA GLU A 14 6.08 -6.81 0.13
C GLU A 14 5.10 -7.10 1.27
N ALA A 15 5.12 -6.30 2.34
CA ALA A 15 4.19 -6.48 3.46
C ALA A 15 2.72 -6.22 3.06
N ALA A 16 2.48 -5.21 2.22
CA ALA A 16 1.13 -4.89 1.75
C ALA A 16 0.57 -5.98 0.81
N ILE A 17 1.41 -6.53 -0.08
CA ILE A 17 1.05 -7.68 -0.93
C ILE A 17 0.70 -8.88 -0.04
N ALA A 18 1.59 -9.25 0.89
CA ALA A 18 1.36 -10.38 1.79
C ALA A 18 0.06 -10.23 2.59
N PHE A 19 -0.27 -9.00 3.04
CA PHE A 19 -1.52 -8.73 3.74
C PHE A 19 -2.76 -8.98 2.87
N VAL A 20 -2.81 -8.47 1.64
CA VAL A 20 -3.98 -8.64 0.76
C VAL A 20 -4.09 -10.05 0.19
N GLU A 21 -2.98 -10.77 -0.02
CA GLU A 21 -3.01 -12.17 -0.43
C GLU A 21 -3.62 -13.07 0.65
N ASN A 22 -3.37 -12.78 1.93
CA ASN A 22 -3.96 -13.52 3.05
C ASN A 22 -5.40 -13.07 3.38
N LYS A 23 -5.81 -11.89 2.90
CA LYS A 23 -7.14 -11.34 3.09
C LYS A 23 -7.64 -10.64 1.81
N PRO A 24 -8.14 -11.39 0.82
CA PRO A 24 -8.43 -10.87 -0.52
C PRO A 24 -9.46 -9.73 -0.56
N GLU A 25 -10.37 -9.67 0.41
CA GLU A 25 -11.33 -8.58 0.57
C GLU A 25 -10.74 -7.30 1.19
N ALA A 26 -9.50 -7.37 1.70
CA ALA A 26 -8.82 -6.23 2.30
C ALA A 26 -8.11 -5.36 1.25
N ARG A 27 -7.88 -4.11 1.65
CA ARG A 27 -7.12 -3.12 0.89
C ARG A 27 -6.00 -2.60 1.77
N ALA A 28 -4.77 -2.61 1.26
CA ALA A 28 -3.63 -1.93 1.87
C ALA A 28 -3.40 -0.58 1.17
N ILE A 29 -3.07 0.45 1.93
CA ILE A 29 -2.78 1.79 1.40
C ILE A 29 -1.44 2.28 1.93
N ILE A 30 -0.55 2.68 1.03
CA ILE A 30 0.71 3.34 1.35
C ILE A 30 0.56 4.83 1.04
N THR A 31 0.67 5.68 2.06
CA THR A 31 0.55 7.14 1.93
C THR A 31 1.42 7.87 2.97
N SER A 32 1.56 9.19 2.83
CA SER A 32 2.14 10.05 3.87
C SER A 32 1.08 10.41 4.93
N LEU A 33 1.52 10.68 6.16
CA LEU A 33 0.61 11.07 7.25
C LEU A 33 -0.17 12.36 6.91
N GLU A 34 0.49 13.31 6.25
CA GLU A 34 -0.12 14.57 5.80
C GLU A 34 -1.26 14.36 4.79
N ASN A 35 -1.28 13.24 4.09
CA ASN A 35 -2.27 12.92 3.07
C ASN A 35 -3.39 11.99 3.59
N ILE A 36 -3.46 11.75 4.91
CA ILE A 36 -4.40 10.81 5.50
C ILE A 36 -5.87 11.22 5.28
N ASP A 37 -6.16 12.52 5.36
CA ASP A 37 -7.53 13.02 5.18
C ASP A 37 -8.03 12.75 3.76
N ASN A 38 -7.17 12.89 2.76
CA ASN A 38 -7.49 12.58 1.37
C ASN A 38 -7.72 11.08 1.15
N VAL A 39 -7.03 10.21 1.90
CA VAL A 39 -7.26 8.76 1.84
C VAL A 39 -8.62 8.37 2.46
N LEU A 40 -9.08 9.10 3.47
CA LEU A 40 -10.35 8.85 4.14
C LEU A 40 -11.54 9.42 3.35
N ALA A 41 -11.37 10.59 2.74
CA ALA A 41 -12.42 11.28 2.00
C ALA A 41 -12.50 10.86 0.52
N GLU A 42 -11.37 10.51 -0.08
CA GLU A 42 -11.24 10.27 -1.53
C GLU A 42 -10.42 9.01 -1.84
N ASN A 43 -10.20 8.75 -3.13
CA ASN A 43 -9.40 7.64 -3.62
C ASN A 43 -7.92 8.05 -3.78
N ALA A 44 -7.23 8.30 -2.67
CA ALA A 44 -5.83 8.75 -2.66
C ALA A 44 -4.83 7.66 -2.23
N GLY A 45 -3.54 7.94 -2.41
CA GLY A 45 -2.43 7.05 -2.05
C GLY A 45 -2.23 5.87 -2.99
N THR A 46 -1.21 5.05 -2.71
CA THR A 46 -0.98 3.82 -3.46
C THR A 46 -1.81 2.70 -2.84
N GLN A 47 -2.75 2.17 -3.61
CA GLN A 47 -3.66 1.13 -3.15
C GLN A 47 -3.27 -0.22 -3.71
N ILE A 48 -3.17 -1.20 -2.83
CA ILE A 48 -2.83 -2.58 -3.15
C ILE A 48 -4.06 -3.40 -2.74
N VAL A 49 -4.59 -4.16 -3.69
CA VAL A 49 -5.78 -5.01 -3.56
C VAL A 49 -5.48 -6.38 -4.18
N ALA A 50 -6.11 -7.44 -3.70
CA ALA A 50 -6.01 -8.74 -4.33
C ALA A 50 -6.82 -8.77 -5.65
N ASN A 51 -6.38 -9.60 -6.60
CA ASN A 51 -7.08 -9.85 -7.86
C ASN A 51 -8.18 -10.91 -7.69
#